data_AF-A0A2V2EBG4-F1
#
_entry.id   AF-A0A2V2EBG4-F1
#
_cell.length_a   1.000
_cell.length_b   1.000
_cell.length_c   1.000
_cell.angle_alpha   90.00
_cell.angle_beta   90.00
_cell.angle_gamma   90.00
#
_symmetry.space_group_name_H-M   'P 1'
#
loop_
_entity.id
_entity.type
_entity.pdbx_description
1 polymer ?
#
loop_
_entity_poly.entity_id
_entity_poly.type
_entity_poly.pdbx_seq_one_letter_code
_entity_poly.pdbx_strand_id
1 'polypeptide(L)'
;MSWIKCSKKREGNLMLDEISKKISDKIANNTNADKNQSDVIHYGVMAIIHITVFIALISVLGIIFNTFMPILTICLSAAFFRQNSGGAHAESSLLCTSIGCVVCLLLSLFCKTLVGWNIPLYAYIIFAAVSVFLAVLATVFLVPVDTPNKPIKSEKKKKRMKRNSYIILFIYLGLLVVALFLGRSNVEWFLFLVCMCFGILWQTFMLTKIGGRFLSLIQAPFLKISSAIKRKPRN
;
A
#
# COMPACT_ATOMS: atom_id res chain seq x y z
N MET A 1 5.47 23.62 -6.58
CA MET A 1 5.09 24.58 -5.51
C MET A 1 3.78 24.26 -4.78
N SER A 2 2.64 23.95 -5.43
CA SER A 2 1.39 23.65 -4.67
C SER A 2 1.42 22.31 -3.91
N TRP A 3 2.24 21.36 -4.35
CA TRP A 3 2.41 20.02 -3.79
C TRP A 3 2.98 20.00 -2.37
N ILE A 4 4.11 20.68 -2.18
CA ILE A 4 4.89 20.72 -0.93
C ILE A 4 4.09 21.46 0.16
N LYS A 5 3.42 22.55 -0.19
CA LYS A 5 2.50 23.27 0.72
C LYS A 5 1.31 22.40 1.18
N CYS A 6 0.89 21.44 0.37
CA CYS A 6 -0.26 20.58 0.67
C CYS A 6 0.10 19.36 1.53
N SER A 7 1.36 18.88 1.53
CA SER A 7 1.81 17.81 2.44
C SER A 7 2.06 18.36 3.85
N LYS A 8 2.69 19.54 3.96
CA LYS A 8 3.02 20.21 5.23
C LYS A 8 1.80 20.48 6.13
N LYS A 9 0.60 20.61 5.56
CA LYS A 9 -0.65 20.87 6.30
C LYS A 9 -1.31 19.60 6.87
N ARG A 10 -0.87 18.39 6.49
CA ARG A 10 -1.61 17.13 6.72
C ARG A 10 -0.97 16.14 7.69
N GLU A 11 0.30 16.31 8.04
CA GLU A 11 0.99 15.40 8.95
C GLU A 11 0.72 15.83 10.40
N GLY A 12 -0.21 15.13 11.03
CA GLY A 12 -0.76 15.46 12.35
C GLY A 12 0.02 14.95 13.55
N ASN A 13 1.33 14.67 13.44
CA ASN A 13 2.11 14.16 14.55
C ASN A 13 3.47 14.86 14.68
N LEU A 14 3.61 15.68 15.72
CA LEU A 14 4.75 16.58 15.94
C LEU A 14 6.09 15.82 16.09
N MET A 15 6.08 14.62 16.68
CA MET A 15 7.32 13.87 16.98
C MET A 15 8.02 13.31 15.73
N LEU A 16 7.28 12.67 14.81
CA LEU A 16 7.89 12.14 13.58
C LEU A 16 8.34 13.28 12.66
N ASP A 17 7.59 14.38 12.63
CA ASP A 17 7.94 15.59 11.89
C ASP A 17 9.20 16.25 12.44
N GLU A 18 9.35 16.33 13.76
CA GLU A 18 10.58 16.83 14.39
C GLU A 18 11.80 15.94 14.11
N ILE A 19 11.64 14.62 14.15
CA ILE A 19 12.73 13.68 13.83
C ILE A 19 13.13 13.82 12.36
N SER A 20 12.15 13.81 11.46
CA SER A 20 12.39 13.98 10.02
C SER A 20 13.06 15.31 9.72
N LYS A 21 12.62 16.40 10.35
CA LYS A 21 13.19 17.73 10.20
C LYS A 21 14.64 17.80 10.68
N LYS A 22 14.96 17.21 11.84
CA LYS A 22 16.35 17.15 12.33
C LYS A 22 17.27 16.41 11.35
N ILE A 23 16.80 15.28 10.79
CA ILE A 23 17.57 14.50 9.82
C ILE A 23 17.71 15.27 8.50
N SER A 24 16.63 15.88 8.00
CA SER A 24 16.64 16.62 6.75
C SER A 24 17.50 17.87 6.83
N ASP A 25 17.46 18.61 7.94
CA ASP A 25 18.27 19.82 8.16
C ASP A 25 19.76 19.46 8.17
N LYS A 26 20.13 18.33 8.78
CA LYS A 26 21.50 17.82 8.77
C LYS A 26 21.98 17.44 7.35
N ILE A 27 21.12 16.79 6.56
CA ILE A 27 21.43 16.43 5.17
C ILE A 27 21.52 17.67 4.28
N ALA A 28 20.57 18.61 4.41
CA ALA A 28 20.51 19.84 3.64
C ALA A 28 21.73 20.74 3.89
N ASN A 29 22.15 20.87 5.15
CA ASN A 29 23.35 21.63 5.52
C ASN A 29 24.62 21.01 4.94
N ASN A 30 24.73 19.68 4.92
CA ASN A 30 25.89 19.00 4.32
C ASN A 30 25.92 19.07 2.78
N THR A 31 24.79 19.35 2.14
CA THR A 31 24.67 19.39 0.66
C THR A 31 24.51 20.80 0.09
N ASN A 32 24.55 21.85 0.92
CA ASN A 32 24.25 23.24 0.54
C ASN A 32 22.92 23.35 -0.24
N ALA A 33 21.92 22.60 0.19
CA ALA A 33 20.64 22.51 -0.49
C ALA A 33 19.83 23.80 -0.35
N ASP A 34 19.19 24.26 -1.44
CA ASP A 34 18.27 25.40 -1.38
C ASP A 34 16.98 25.04 -0.62
N LYS A 35 16.10 26.04 -0.36
CA LYS A 35 14.83 25.80 0.34
C LYS A 35 13.92 24.78 -0.35
N ASN A 36 13.87 24.75 -1.69
CA ASN A 36 13.05 23.77 -2.42
C ASN A 36 13.64 22.37 -2.31
N GLN A 37 14.97 22.24 -2.37
CA GLN A 37 15.68 20.99 -2.22
C GLN A 37 15.55 20.46 -0.79
N SER A 38 15.65 21.31 0.22
CA SER A 38 15.44 20.97 1.62
C SER A 38 14.03 20.40 1.87
N ASP A 39 12.99 21.03 1.32
CA ASP A 39 11.61 20.52 1.41
C ASP A 39 11.45 19.13 0.73
N VAL A 40 12.16 18.89 -0.38
CA VAL A 40 12.17 17.58 -1.06
C VAL A 40 12.91 16.53 -0.23
N ILE A 41 14.05 16.89 0.38
CA ILE A 41 14.81 16.03 1.28
C ILE A 41 13.95 15.65 2.48
N HIS A 42 13.28 16.62 3.12
CA HIS A 42 12.37 16.37 4.24
C HIS A 42 11.27 15.37 3.89
N TYR A 43 10.61 15.55 2.75
CA TYR A 43 9.60 14.60 2.29
C TYR A 43 10.17 13.19 2.03
N GLY A 44 11.37 13.11 1.46
CA GLY A 44 12.06 11.84 1.25
C GLY A 44 12.36 11.11 2.55
N VAL A 45 12.89 11.83 3.54
CA VAL A 45 13.18 11.31 4.88
C VAL A 45 11.90 10.83 5.56
N MET A 46 10.82 11.62 5.52
CA MET A 46 9.51 11.19 6.03
C MET A 46 9.06 9.88 5.40
N ALA A 47 9.13 9.76 4.07
CA ALA A 47 8.72 8.54 3.38
C ALA A 47 9.54 7.33 3.83
N ILE A 48 10.86 7.48 3.99
CA ILE A 48 11.75 6.43 4.49
C ILE A 48 11.35 6.01 5.90
N ILE A 49 11.19 6.97 6.83
CA ILE A 49 10.78 6.68 8.21
C ILE A 49 9.45 5.92 8.24
N HIS A 50 8.45 6.35 7.48
CA HIS A 50 7.15 5.69 7.40
C HIS A 50 7.24 4.26 6.86
N ILE A 51 8.08 4.02 5.84
CA ILE A 51 8.33 2.68 5.31
C ILE A 51 9.03 1.80 6.34
N THR A 52 10.04 2.32 7.05
CA THR A 52 10.74 1.60 8.11
C THR A 52 9.80 1.21 9.24
N VAL A 53 8.95 2.13 9.71
CA VAL A 53 7.94 1.86 10.74
C VAL A 53 6.94 0.80 10.26
N PHE A 54 6.50 0.90 9.00
CA PHE A 54 5.60 -0.09 8.39
C PHE A 54 6.22 -1.50 8.38
N ILE A 55 7.45 -1.63 7.89
CA ILE A 55 8.18 -2.90 7.80
C ILE A 55 8.39 -3.51 9.19
N ALA A 56 8.79 -2.70 10.18
CA ALA A 56 8.97 -3.15 11.55
C ALA A 56 7.65 -3.67 12.14
N LEU A 57 6.55 -2.94 11.94
CA LEU A 57 5.24 -3.32 12.47
C LEU A 57 4.72 -4.61 11.84
N ILE A 58 4.77 -4.76 10.52
CA ILE A 58 4.34 -6.01 9.86
C ILE A 58 5.22 -7.20 10.24
N SER A 59 6.51 -6.97 10.51
CA SER A 59 7.43 -8.02 10.95
C SER A 59 7.09 -8.54 12.33
N VAL A 60 6.91 -7.62 13.30
CA VAL A 60 6.52 -7.97 14.67
C VAL A 60 5.17 -8.70 14.68
N LEU A 61 4.16 -8.15 13.99
CA LEU A 61 2.84 -8.79 13.90
C LEU A 61 2.92 -10.15 13.21
N GLY A 62 3.64 -10.25 12.09
CA GLY A 62 3.80 -11.50 11.37
C GLY A 62 4.48 -12.61 12.17
N ILE A 63 5.45 -12.26 13.02
CA ILE A 63 6.10 -13.22 13.93
C ILE A 63 5.14 -13.65 15.03
N ILE A 64 4.47 -12.71 15.69
CA ILE A 64 3.51 -12.99 16.78
C ILE A 64 2.38 -13.92 16.32
N PHE A 65 1.83 -13.69 15.13
CA PHE A 65 0.72 -14.47 14.58
C PHE A 65 1.16 -15.66 13.72
N ASN A 66 2.47 -15.89 13.57
CA ASN A 66 3.05 -16.90 12.69
C ASN A 66 2.44 -16.83 11.25
N THR A 67 2.40 -15.62 10.72
CA THR A 67 1.92 -15.26 9.37
C THR A 67 2.87 -14.30 8.65
N PHE A 68 4.14 -14.25 9.05
CA PHE A 68 5.14 -13.34 8.46
C PHE A 68 5.22 -13.43 6.94
N MET A 69 5.40 -14.64 6.38
CA MET A 69 5.46 -14.84 4.93
C MET A 69 4.13 -14.48 4.22
N PRO A 70 2.95 -14.92 4.70
CA PRO A 70 1.66 -14.46 4.19
C PRO A 70 1.47 -12.93 4.17
N ILE A 71 1.74 -12.24 5.27
CA ILE A 71 1.62 -10.77 5.36
C ILE A 71 2.56 -10.11 4.35
N LEU A 72 3.81 -10.58 4.28
CA LEU A 72 4.81 -10.04 3.36
C LEU A 72 4.37 -10.20 1.90
N THR A 73 3.85 -11.36 1.51
CA THR A 73 3.33 -11.58 0.14
C THR A 73 2.17 -10.64 -0.19
N ILE A 74 1.21 -10.45 0.73
CA ILE A 74 0.08 -9.52 0.53
C ILE A 74 0.59 -8.08 0.40
N CYS A 75 1.49 -7.65 1.31
CA CYS A 75 2.06 -6.31 1.30
C CYS A 75 2.84 -6.03 0.01
N LEU A 76 3.74 -6.92 -0.39
CA LEU A 76 4.56 -6.75 -1.59
C LEU A 76 3.70 -6.74 -2.85
N SER A 77 2.77 -7.68 -2.98
CA SER A 77 1.87 -7.74 -4.15
C SER A 77 1.02 -6.47 -4.27
N ALA A 78 0.45 -5.99 -3.17
CA ALA A 78 -0.28 -4.73 -3.17
C ALA A 78 0.63 -3.53 -3.47
N ALA A 79 1.82 -3.45 -2.87
CA ALA A 79 2.73 -2.31 -2.99
C ALA A 79 3.29 -2.13 -4.42
N PHE A 80 3.78 -3.21 -5.03
CA PHE A 80 4.32 -3.17 -6.39
C PHE A 80 3.25 -2.79 -7.41
N PHE A 81 2.06 -3.37 -7.30
CA PHE A 81 0.96 -3.02 -8.18
C PHE A 81 0.54 -1.56 -7.97
N ARG A 82 0.39 -1.12 -6.71
CA ARG A 82 0.04 0.26 -6.34
C ARG A 82 1.00 1.30 -6.88
N GLN A 83 2.31 1.05 -6.79
CA GLN A 83 3.34 1.97 -7.27
C GLN A 83 3.15 2.35 -8.74
N ASN A 84 2.59 1.44 -9.53
CA ASN A 84 2.40 1.59 -10.96
C ASN A 84 0.96 1.93 -11.36
N SER A 85 -0.03 1.58 -10.53
CA SER A 85 -1.46 1.84 -10.79
C SER A 85 -1.99 3.14 -10.19
N GLY A 86 -1.46 3.59 -9.05
CA GLY A 86 -2.05 4.64 -8.21
C GLY A 86 -3.11 4.09 -7.24
N GLY A 87 -4.10 4.92 -6.86
CA GLY A 87 -5.24 4.52 -6.03
C GLY A 87 -5.54 5.46 -4.86
N ALA A 88 -6.61 5.17 -4.11
CA ALA A 88 -7.05 5.99 -2.98
C ALA A 88 -6.03 5.97 -1.82
N HIS A 89 -5.73 7.14 -1.26
CA HIS A 89 -4.82 7.33 -0.12
C HIS A 89 -5.56 7.94 1.07
N ALA A 90 -5.17 7.53 2.28
CA ALA A 90 -5.69 8.14 3.49
C ALA A 90 -5.18 9.58 3.62
N GLU A 91 -5.88 10.39 4.40
CA GLU A 91 -5.50 11.80 4.60
C GLU A 91 -4.14 11.98 5.29
N SER A 92 -3.71 11.01 6.11
CA SER A 92 -2.38 10.99 6.71
C SER A 92 -1.63 9.71 6.38
N SER A 93 -0.31 9.84 6.22
CA SER A 93 0.61 8.73 5.96
C SER A 93 0.54 7.68 7.08
N LEU A 94 0.40 8.11 8.34
CA LEU A 94 0.31 7.21 9.49
C LEU A 94 -0.99 6.39 9.49
N LEU A 95 -2.15 7.01 9.25
CA LEU A 95 -3.41 6.28 9.14
C LEU A 95 -3.35 5.27 8.00
N CYS A 96 -2.73 5.64 6.87
CA CYS A 96 -2.52 4.72 5.77
C CYS A 96 -1.66 3.52 6.17
N THR A 97 -0.55 3.76 6.89
CA THR A 97 0.33 2.72 7.44
C THR A 97 -0.45 1.79 8.38
N SER A 98 -1.17 2.34 9.36
CA SER A 98 -1.93 1.55 10.34
C SER A 98 -3.05 0.73 9.71
N ILE A 99 -3.87 1.34 8.85
CA ILE A 99 -4.94 0.63 8.11
C ILE A 99 -4.33 -0.47 7.25
N GLY A 100 -3.24 -0.18 6.54
CA GLY A 100 -2.52 -1.16 5.73
C GLY A 100 -2.04 -2.36 6.55
N CYS A 101 -1.41 -2.12 7.70
CA CYS A 101 -0.94 -3.20 8.59
C CYS A 101 -2.10 -4.08 9.08
N VAL A 102 -3.18 -3.46 9.57
CA VAL A 102 -4.34 -4.20 10.08
C VAL A 102 -4.98 -5.03 8.99
N VAL A 103 -5.22 -4.46 7.81
CA VAL A 103 -5.81 -5.19 6.69
C VAL A 103 -4.92 -6.35 6.25
N CYS A 104 -3.61 -6.12 6.10
CA CYS A 104 -2.70 -7.20 5.67
C CYS A 104 -2.62 -8.32 6.72
N LEU A 105 -2.64 -7.99 8.01
CA LEU A 105 -2.69 -8.98 9.08
C LEU A 105 -3.98 -9.80 9.03
N LEU A 106 -5.14 -9.15 9.01
CA LEU A 106 -6.44 -9.84 8.96
C LEU A 106 -6.55 -10.74 7.73
N LEU A 107 -6.10 -10.24 6.57
CA LEU A 107 -6.13 -10.98 5.33
C LEU A 107 -5.17 -12.18 5.38
N SER A 108 -3.99 -12.03 5.99
CA SER A 108 -3.05 -13.15 6.17
C SER A 108 -3.61 -14.29 7.02
N LEU A 109 -4.30 -13.94 8.12
CA LEU A 109 -4.95 -14.91 9.00
C LEU A 109 -6.10 -15.63 8.29
N PHE A 110 -6.86 -14.87 7.50
CA PHE A 110 -7.93 -15.42 6.67
C PHE A 110 -7.40 -16.38 5.60
N CYS A 111 -6.34 -16.01 4.87
CA CYS A 111 -5.68 -16.88 3.89
C CYS A 111 -5.19 -18.19 4.53
N LYS A 112 -4.54 -18.11 5.69
CA LYS A 112 -4.04 -19.27 6.43
C LYS A 112 -5.18 -20.22 6.82
N THR A 113 -6.31 -19.65 7.25
CA THR A 113 -7.50 -20.43 7.60
C THR A 113 -8.14 -21.08 6.37
N LEU A 114 -8.28 -20.34 5.27
CA LEU A 114 -8.86 -20.84 4.01
C LEU A 114 -8.10 -22.04 3.45
N VAL A 115 -6.76 -21.98 3.43
CA VAL A 115 -5.93 -23.07 2.89
C VAL A 115 -6.05 -24.34 3.74
N GLY A 116 -6.36 -24.20 5.04
CA GLY A 116 -6.64 -25.32 5.93
C GLY A 116 -7.92 -26.09 5.58
N TRP A 117 -8.82 -25.56 4.75
CA TRP A 117 -10.12 -26.17 4.44
C TRP A 117 -10.09 -27.24 3.33
N ASN A 118 -8.93 -27.82 3.03
CA ASN A 118 -8.74 -28.87 2.02
C ASN A 118 -9.46 -28.57 0.68
N ILE A 119 -9.31 -27.33 0.22
CA ILE A 119 -9.97 -26.80 -0.97
C ILE A 119 -9.43 -27.54 -2.22
N PRO A 120 -10.29 -27.95 -3.17
CA PRO A 120 -9.84 -28.64 -4.37
C PRO A 120 -9.06 -27.73 -5.32
N LEU A 121 -8.14 -28.32 -6.09
CA LEU A 121 -7.23 -27.59 -6.99
C LEU A 121 -7.96 -26.64 -7.97
N TYR A 122 -9.10 -27.07 -8.53
CA TYR A 122 -9.84 -26.24 -9.48
C TYR A 122 -10.32 -24.92 -8.88
N ALA A 123 -10.62 -24.89 -7.57
CA ALA A 123 -11.07 -23.66 -6.90
C ALA A 123 -9.92 -22.64 -6.78
N TYR A 124 -8.68 -23.09 -6.53
CA TYR A 124 -7.51 -22.21 -6.57
C TYR A 124 -7.27 -21.63 -7.96
N ILE A 125 -7.44 -22.44 -9.02
CA ILE A 125 -7.30 -22.00 -10.41
C ILE A 125 -8.36 -20.93 -10.74
N ILE A 126 -9.62 -21.19 -10.41
CA ILE A 126 -10.72 -20.24 -10.63
C ILE A 126 -10.44 -18.94 -9.86
N PHE A 127 -10.05 -19.03 -8.60
CA PHE A 127 -9.77 -17.84 -7.78
C PHE A 127 -8.62 -17.01 -8.35
N ALA A 128 -7.52 -17.65 -8.79
CA ALA A 128 -6.41 -16.98 -9.42
C ALA A 128 -6.83 -16.30 -10.74
N ALA A 129 -7.57 -17.01 -11.59
CA ALA A 129 -8.05 -16.50 -12.87
C ALA A 129 -8.97 -15.28 -12.69
N VAL A 130 -9.94 -15.36 -11.78
CA VAL A 130 -10.87 -14.25 -11.47
C VAL A 130 -10.09 -13.06 -10.90
N SER A 131 -9.14 -13.29 -10.00
CA SER A 131 -8.33 -12.22 -9.40
C SER A 131 -7.52 -11.45 -10.45
N VAL A 132 -6.85 -12.15 -11.36
CA VAL A 132 -6.08 -11.53 -12.45
C VAL A 132 -7.02 -10.83 -13.43
N PHE A 133 -8.13 -11.46 -13.80
CA PHE A 133 -9.11 -10.88 -14.71
C PHE A 133 -9.65 -9.53 -14.20
N LEU A 134 -10.07 -9.47 -12.93
CA LEU A 134 -10.54 -8.23 -12.31
C LEU A 134 -9.44 -7.16 -12.27
N ALA A 135 -8.20 -7.54 -11.97
CA ALA A 135 -7.06 -6.61 -11.95
C ALA A 135 -6.72 -6.06 -13.35
N VAL A 136 -6.82 -6.89 -14.39
CA VAL A 136 -6.66 -6.47 -15.79
C VAL A 136 -7.77 -5.49 -16.17
N LEU A 137 -9.03 -5.80 -15.88
CA LEU A 137 -10.16 -4.89 -16.15
C LEU A 137 -9.95 -3.54 -15.45
N ALA A 138 -9.60 -3.54 -14.16
CA ALA A 138 -9.30 -2.32 -13.44
C ALA A 138 -8.12 -1.55 -14.05
N THR A 139 -7.09 -2.24 -14.54
CA THR A 139 -5.96 -1.60 -15.23
C THR A 139 -6.37 -0.97 -16.56
N VAL A 140 -7.27 -1.61 -17.30
CA VAL A 140 -7.80 -1.05 -18.57
C VAL A 140 -8.59 0.23 -18.32
N PHE A 141 -9.51 0.22 -17.35
CA PHE A 141 -10.50 1.29 -17.19
C PHE A 141 -10.14 2.37 -16.18
N LEU A 142 -9.33 2.05 -15.15
CA LEU A 142 -9.09 2.94 -14.01
C LEU A 142 -7.65 3.48 -13.97
N VAL A 143 -6.67 2.79 -14.57
CA VAL A 143 -5.27 3.18 -14.47
C VAL A 143 -4.85 4.18 -15.56
N PRO A 144 -4.13 5.27 -15.19
CA PRO A 144 -3.71 5.62 -13.83
C PRO A 144 -4.82 6.32 -13.03
N VAL A 145 -4.98 5.91 -11.76
CA VAL A 145 -5.88 6.62 -10.86
C VAL A 145 -5.15 7.84 -10.32
N ASP A 146 -5.54 9.01 -10.85
CA ASP A 146 -5.11 10.29 -10.33
C ASP A 146 -5.69 10.52 -8.93
N THR A 147 -4.91 11.16 -8.07
CA THR A 147 -5.42 11.73 -6.82
C THR A 147 -5.39 13.25 -6.91
N PRO A 148 -6.30 13.96 -6.22
CA PRO A 148 -6.22 15.42 -6.10
C PRO A 148 -4.86 15.87 -5.55
N ASN A 149 -4.16 14.94 -4.88
CA ASN A 149 -2.87 15.06 -4.24
C ASN A 149 -1.67 14.52 -5.05
N LYS A 150 -1.87 14.32 -6.35
CA LYS A 150 -1.24 13.36 -7.26
C LYS A 150 -1.18 13.68 -8.75
N PRO A 151 -1.63 14.85 -9.28
CA PRO A 151 -2.10 14.97 -10.64
C PRO A 151 -1.01 14.61 -11.63
N ILE A 152 -1.27 13.57 -12.40
CA ILE A 152 -0.38 13.08 -13.43
C ILE A 152 -0.62 13.94 -14.67
N LYS A 153 0.09 15.07 -14.74
CA LYS A 153 -0.08 16.03 -15.85
C LYS A 153 0.52 15.58 -17.18
N SER A 154 1.46 14.62 -17.16
CA SER A 154 2.18 14.19 -18.35
C SER A 154 1.60 12.90 -18.93
N GLU A 155 1.17 12.96 -20.19
CA GLU A 155 0.70 11.79 -20.94
C GLU A 155 1.77 10.68 -21.05
N LYS A 156 3.05 11.05 -21.16
CA LYS A 156 4.18 10.10 -21.14
C LYS A 156 4.19 9.30 -19.82
N LYS A 157 3.93 9.96 -18.69
CA LYS A 157 3.88 9.32 -17.37
C LYS A 157 2.65 8.42 -17.23
N LYS A 158 1.48 8.83 -17.74
CA LYS A 158 0.27 7.99 -17.75
C LYS A 158 0.48 6.70 -18.54
N LYS A 159 1.00 6.80 -19.76
CA LYS A 159 1.31 5.63 -20.60
C LYS A 159 2.33 4.71 -19.93
N ARG A 160 3.38 5.26 -19.33
CA ARG A 160 4.39 4.48 -18.59
C ARG A 160 3.77 3.72 -17.40
N MET A 161 2.94 4.38 -16.60
CA MET A 161 2.29 3.76 -15.44
C MET A 161 1.36 2.61 -15.84
N LYS A 162 0.56 2.81 -16.90
CA LYS A 162 -0.31 1.77 -17.44
C LYS A 162 0.49 0.58 -17.99
N ARG A 163 1.55 0.84 -18.78
CA ARG A 163 2.45 -0.21 -19.27
C ARG A 163 3.09 -1.01 -18.14
N ASN A 164 3.64 -0.32 -17.13
CA ASN A 164 4.25 -0.98 -15.98
C ASN A 164 3.24 -1.82 -15.19
N SER A 165 1.99 -1.35 -15.06
CA SER A 165 0.93 -2.10 -14.39
C SER A 165 0.66 -3.42 -15.11
N TYR A 166 0.61 -3.43 -16.45
CA TYR A 166 0.49 -4.67 -17.23
C TYR A 166 1.69 -5.60 -17.08
N ILE A 167 2.92 -5.05 -17.09
CA ILE A 167 4.13 -5.86 -16.88
C ILE A 167 4.08 -6.56 -15.52
N ILE A 168 3.66 -5.85 -14.47
CA ILE A 168 3.53 -6.43 -13.12
C ILE A 168 2.46 -7.52 -13.08
N LEU A 169 1.29 -7.29 -13.70
CA LEU A 169 0.25 -8.32 -13.77
C LEU A 169 0.71 -9.56 -14.55
N PHE A 170 1.53 -9.38 -15.60
CA PHE A 170 2.11 -10.50 -16.33
C PHE A 170 3.11 -11.29 -15.47
N ILE A 171 3.96 -10.60 -14.70
CA ILE A 171 4.87 -11.25 -13.73
C ILE A 171 4.06 -12.02 -12.68
N TYR A 172 2.97 -11.43 -12.18
CA TYR A 172 2.10 -12.09 -11.21
C TYR A 172 1.42 -13.32 -11.79
N LEU A 173 0.95 -13.26 -13.04
CA LEU A 173 0.41 -14.43 -13.71
C LEU A 173 1.42 -15.58 -13.76
N GLY A 174 2.68 -15.29 -14.13
CA GLY A 174 3.75 -16.29 -14.11
C GLY A 174 3.99 -16.90 -12.72
N LEU A 175 4.06 -16.06 -11.69
CA LEU A 175 4.23 -16.51 -10.30
C LEU A 175 3.05 -17.35 -9.79
N LEU A 176 1.82 -16.99 -10.17
CA LEU A 176 0.62 -17.77 -9.83
C LEU A 176 0.62 -19.14 -10.51
N VAL A 177 1.04 -19.23 -11.78
CA VAL A 177 1.17 -20.51 -12.50
C VAL A 177 2.22 -21.40 -11.84
N VAL A 178 3.38 -20.84 -11.48
CA VAL A 178 4.43 -21.57 -10.75
C VAL A 178 3.91 -22.07 -9.39
N ALA A 179 3.21 -21.21 -8.65
CA ALA A 179 2.63 -21.58 -7.36
C ALA A 179 1.55 -22.68 -7.48
N LEU A 180 0.73 -22.67 -8.54
CA LEU A 180 -0.23 -23.76 -8.81
C LEU A 180 0.47 -25.09 -9.08
N PHE A 181 1.59 -25.07 -9.82
CA PHE A 181 2.34 -26.27 -10.14
C PHE A 181 3.02 -26.85 -8.90
N LEU A 182 3.73 -26.00 -8.13
CA LEU A 182 4.43 -26.39 -6.91
C LEU A 182 3.48 -26.67 -5.72
N GLY A 183 2.27 -26.12 -5.74
CA GLY A 183 1.22 -26.39 -4.75
C GLY A 183 0.85 -27.86 -4.65
N ARG A 184 1.00 -28.63 -5.74
CA ARG A 184 0.74 -30.07 -5.74
C ARG A 184 1.65 -30.85 -4.80
N SER A 185 2.86 -30.35 -4.52
CA SER A 185 3.82 -31.00 -3.62
C SER A 185 3.87 -30.36 -2.23
N ASN A 186 3.58 -29.06 -2.11
CA ASN A 186 3.61 -28.36 -0.83
C ASN A 186 2.51 -27.29 -0.74
N VAL A 187 1.69 -27.40 0.31
CA VAL A 187 0.54 -26.52 0.60
C VAL A 187 0.92 -25.06 0.80
N GLU A 188 2.16 -24.76 1.22
CA GLU A 188 2.65 -23.39 1.39
C GLU A 188 2.63 -22.59 0.07
N TRP A 189 2.75 -23.25 -1.08
CA TRP A 189 2.61 -22.58 -2.38
C TRP A 189 1.16 -22.20 -2.68
N PHE A 190 0.17 -22.96 -2.21
CA PHE A 190 -1.23 -22.52 -2.27
C PHE A 190 -1.49 -21.34 -1.34
N LEU A 191 -0.86 -21.32 -0.16
CA LEU A 191 -0.92 -20.15 0.72
C LEU A 191 -0.31 -18.91 0.09
N PHE A 192 0.86 -19.05 -0.55
CA PHE A 192 1.48 -17.98 -1.32
C PHE A 192 0.55 -17.47 -2.43
N LEU A 193 -0.04 -18.38 -3.21
CA LEU A 193 -0.99 -18.05 -4.28
C LEU A 193 -2.19 -17.25 -3.76
N VAL A 194 -2.86 -17.76 -2.72
CA VAL A 194 -4.06 -17.11 -2.16
C VAL A 194 -3.71 -15.73 -1.60
N CYS A 195 -2.59 -15.60 -0.88
CA CYS A 195 -2.09 -14.33 -0.38
C CYS A 195 -1.80 -13.32 -1.51
N MET A 196 -1.17 -13.77 -2.59
CA MET A 196 -0.86 -12.93 -3.74
C MET A 196 -2.14 -12.44 -4.43
N CYS A 197 -3.11 -13.34 -4.67
CA CYS A 197 -4.43 -12.99 -5.22
C CYS A 197 -5.13 -11.95 -4.36
N PHE A 198 -5.13 -12.12 -3.05
CA PHE A 198 -5.75 -11.19 -2.13
C PHE A 198 -5.07 -9.81 -2.10
N GLY A 199 -3.74 -9.75 -2.19
CA GLY A 199 -3.03 -8.47 -2.32
C GLY A 199 -3.35 -7.75 -3.64
N ILE A 200 -3.46 -8.49 -4.75
CA ILE A 200 -3.90 -7.95 -6.05
C ILE A 200 -5.34 -7.43 -5.96
N LEU A 201 -6.25 -8.22 -5.39
CA LEU A 201 -7.67 -7.85 -5.22
C LEU A 201 -7.82 -6.63 -4.32
N TRP A 202 -7.10 -6.58 -3.20
CA TRP A 202 -7.09 -5.43 -2.30
C TRP A 202 -6.67 -4.16 -3.03
N GLN A 203 -5.57 -4.22 -3.77
CA GLN A 203 -5.12 -3.05 -4.53
C GLN A 203 -6.07 -2.70 -5.67
N THR A 204 -6.68 -3.68 -6.33
CA THR A 204 -7.72 -3.49 -7.34
C THR A 204 -8.95 -2.78 -6.77
N PHE A 205 -9.40 -3.19 -5.58
CA PHE A 205 -10.48 -2.54 -4.84
C PHE A 205 -10.15 -1.07 -4.54
N MET A 206 -8.92 -0.77 -4.12
CA MET A 206 -8.45 0.59 -3.83
C MET A 206 -8.31 1.50 -5.07
N LEU A 207 -8.37 0.95 -6.29
CA LEU A 207 -8.48 1.75 -7.52
C LEU A 207 -9.91 2.22 -7.80
N THR A 208 -10.91 1.53 -7.23
CA THR A 208 -12.32 1.86 -7.47
C THR A 208 -12.79 3.04 -6.62
N LYS A 209 -13.87 3.71 -7.07
CA LYS A 209 -14.55 4.75 -6.27
C LYS A 209 -15.07 4.20 -4.94
N ILE A 210 -15.44 2.92 -4.90
CA ILE A 210 -15.94 2.23 -3.70
C ILE A 210 -14.81 2.12 -2.68
N GLY A 211 -13.62 1.70 -3.10
CA GLY A 211 -12.43 1.67 -2.23
C GLY A 211 -12.07 3.04 -1.66
N GLY A 212 -12.19 4.09 -2.47
CA GLY A 212 -12.02 5.48 -1.99
C GLY A 212 -13.05 5.88 -0.92
N ARG A 213 -14.32 5.53 -1.11
CA ARG A 213 -15.37 5.77 -0.10
C ARG A 213 -15.15 4.96 1.17
N PHE A 214 -14.80 3.68 1.04
CA PHE A 214 -14.47 2.82 2.17
C PHE A 214 -13.35 3.42 3.02
N LEU A 215 -12.27 3.88 2.38
CA LEU A 215 -11.17 4.54 3.08
C LEU A 215 -11.63 5.81 3.80
N SER A 216 -12.49 6.62 3.16
CA SER A 216 -13.05 7.83 3.78
C SER A 216 -13.91 7.55 5.01
N LEU A 217 -14.65 6.44 5.01
CA LEU A 217 -15.48 6.01 6.14
C LEU A 217 -14.62 5.55 7.32
N ILE A 218 -13.59 4.75 7.04
CA ILE A 218 -12.68 4.24 8.08
C ILE A 218 -11.91 5.39 8.75
N GLN A 219 -11.46 6.38 7.98
CA GLN A 219 -10.67 7.48 8.55
C GLN A 219 -11.52 8.55 9.25
N ALA A 220 -12.81 8.67 8.94
CA ALA A 220 -13.71 9.68 9.53
C ALA A 220 -13.68 9.76 11.07
N PRO A 221 -13.78 8.66 11.84
CA PRO A 221 -13.68 8.72 13.31
C PRO A 221 -12.32 9.24 13.79
N PHE A 222 -11.21 8.81 13.16
CA PHE A 222 -9.87 9.24 13.53
C PHE A 222 -9.65 10.74 13.28
N LEU A 223 -10.21 11.28 12.20
CA LEU A 223 -10.13 12.71 11.89
C LEU A 223 -10.98 13.56 12.85
N LYS A 224 -12.16 13.07 13.26
CA LYS A 224 -12.97 13.72 14.30
C LYS A 224 -12.22 13.78 15.62
N ILE A 225 -11.58 12.68 16.04
CA ILE A 225 -10.77 12.65 17.27
C ILE A 225 -9.56 13.59 17.16
N SER A 226 -8.83 13.55 16.05
CA SER A 226 -7.66 14.43 15.84
C SER A 226 -8.03 15.92 15.86
N SER A 227 -9.16 16.29 15.24
CA SER A 227 -9.65 17.69 15.26
C SER A 227 -10.16 18.12 16.64
N ALA A 228 -10.75 17.22 17.43
CA ALA A 228 -11.13 17.48 18.81
C ALA A 228 -9.91 17.71 19.72
N ILE A 229 -8.84 16.92 19.56
CA ILE A 229 -7.59 17.07 20.31
C ILE A 229 -6.90 18.40 19.96
N LYS A 230 -6.87 18.80 18.68
CA LYS A 230 -6.31 20.10 18.26
C LYS A 230 -7.09 21.32 18.75
N ARG A 231 -8.38 21.17 19.08
CA ARG A 231 -9.23 22.25 19.62
C ARG A 231 -9.12 22.41 21.13
N LYS A 232 -8.54 21.44 21.85
CA LYS A 232 -8.31 21.59 23.29
C LYS A 232 -7.16 22.58 23.48
N PRO A 233 -7.37 23.74 24.15
CA PRO A 233 -6.27 24.66 24.43
C PRO A 233 -5.19 23.90 25.20
N ARG A 234 -3.94 24.03 24.73
CA ARG A 234 -2.77 23.59 25.49
C ARG A 234 -2.66 24.54 26.68
N ASN A 235 -3.18 24.11 27.82
CA ASN A 235 -2.88 24.70 29.13
C ASN A 235 -1.45 24.34 29.52
#